data_AF-A0AA94PLP5-F1
#
_entry.id   AF-A0AA94PLP5-F1
#
_cell.length_a   1.000
_cell.length_b   1.000
_cell.length_c   1.000
_cell.angle_alpha   90.00
_cell.angle_beta   90.00
_cell.angle_gamma   90.00
#
_symmetry.space_group_name_H-M   'P 1'
#
loop_
_entity.id
_entity.type
_entity.pdbx_description
1 polymer ?
#
loop_
_entity_poly.entity_id
_entity_poly.type
_entity_poly.pdbx_seq_one_letter_code
_entity_poly.pdbx_strand_id
1 'polypeptide(L)'
;MTAFFALWHEAAMTTLGLFWMAFWAFGLGYLISSMIQVFVTRSRMKRGMGDASARSVGLATFFGFISSSCSFAALSTTRSLFAKGAGLVPALAFMLSSTNLVVELGIIIGVFLSWQFVVGEYAGGILLVLIMWAVVRVTLPKGLENRAREHAREQTGDEDEDGEQDWRRLISSREGWRRVAHRYVMEWNMVWKDVTIGFTVAGIISAFVPRAFFQALFISSDAADPAFWQVLAQAVVGPVAAFFTFIGSMGNIPLAAVLFSNGVSFAGVMAFIFSDLVVFPVLRIQARYYGWKMALYLLGVLLFILVTTAVILHYGFAALDLLPSGETAHALTDQTFFAVDYTLALNLLFIALTVAFLAWKQRTSHAMSHGSASLGERLLFWLSMTAYAWLAAGLALPAVL
;
A
#
# COMPACT_ATOMS: atom_id res chain seq x y z
N MET A 1 6.62 19.88 30.80
CA MET A 1 7.24 20.44 29.57
C MET A 1 8.42 19.60 29.11
N THR A 2 9.35 19.23 29.99
CA THR A 2 10.48 18.30 29.67
C THR A 2 10.02 16.98 29.05
N ALA A 3 9.03 16.31 29.67
CA ALA A 3 8.49 15.05 29.14
C ALA A 3 7.88 15.17 27.73
N PHE A 4 7.25 16.30 27.40
CA PHE A 4 6.69 16.52 26.06
C PHE A 4 7.79 16.67 25.01
N PHE A 5 8.86 17.42 25.33
CA PHE A 5 9.99 17.61 24.42
C PHE A 5 10.79 16.31 24.22
N ALA A 6 10.94 15.49 25.27
CA ALA A 6 11.54 14.17 25.15
C ALA A 6 10.74 13.25 24.22
N LEU A 7 9.42 13.17 24.42
CA LEU A 7 8.53 12.39 23.54
C LEU A 7 8.50 12.92 22.10
N TRP A 8 8.63 14.23 21.91
CA TRP A 8 8.72 14.82 20.56
C TRP A 8 10.02 14.43 19.87
N HIS A 9 11.15 14.51 20.57
CA HIS A 9 12.43 14.04 20.05
C HIS A 9 12.38 12.56 19.70
N GLU A 10 11.85 11.72 20.59
CA GLU A 10 11.66 10.28 20.38
C GLU A 10 10.75 9.99 19.17
N ALA A 11 9.64 10.72 19.02
CA ALA A 11 8.75 10.59 17.86
C ALA A 11 9.46 10.93 16.54
N ALA A 12 10.29 11.98 16.54
CA ALA A 12 11.03 12.39 15.35
C ALA A 12 12.14 11.38 14.99
N MET A 13 12.90 10.92 15.98
CA MET A 13 13.92 9.89 15.81
C MET A 13 13.32 8.57 15.32
N THR A 14 12.20 8.15 15.92
CA THR A 14 11.46 6.97 15.50
C THR A 14 10.96 7.13 14.07
N THR A 15 10.36 8.27 13.71
CA THR A 15 9.90 8.52 12.32
C THR A 15 11.02 8.35 11.30
N LEU A 16 12.18 8.98 11.54
CA LEU A 16 13.32 8.89 10.64
C LEU A 16 13.92 7.50 10.60
N GLY A 17 13.98 6.83 11.75
CA GLY A 17 14.50 5.48 11.84
C GLY A 17 13.66 4.47 11.07
N LEU A 18 12.34 4.51 11.26
CA LEU A 18 11.40 3.70 10.50
C LEU A 18 11.55 4.00 8.99
N PHE A 19 11.59 5.28 8.58
CA PHE A 19 11.76 5.62 7.17
C PHE A 19 13.10 5.14 6.59
N TRP A 20 14.18 5.27 7.36
CA TRP A 20 15.51 4.81 6.98
C TRP A 20 15.55 3.31 6.73
N MET A 21 14.92 2.51 7.58
CA MET A 21 14.85 1.05 7.41
C MET A 21 14.06 0.64 6.16
N ALA A 22 13.04 1.41 5.79
CA ALA A 22 12.19 1.11 4.63
C ALA A 22 12.68 1.71 3.30
N PHE A 23 13.57 2.70 3.32
CA PHE A 23 13.88 3.52 2.15
C PHE A 23 14.38 2.72 0.93
N TRP A 24 15.32 1.80 1.13
CA TRP A 24 15.84 0.98 0.03
C TRP A 24 14.78 0.06 -0.57
N ALA A 25 13.83 -0.43 0.24
CA ALA A 25 12.74 -1.27 -0.23
C ALA A 25 11.83 -0.46 -1.18
N PHE A 26 11.51 0.78 -0.83
CA PHE A 26 10.81 1.73 -1.73
C PHE A 26 11.56 1.97 -3.03
N GLY A 27 12.87 2.21 -2.95
CA GLY A 27 13.70 2.38 -4.14
C GLY A 27 13.69 1.15 -5.05
N LEU A 28 13.80 -0.05 -4.49
CA LEU A 28 13.78 -1.30 -5.24
C LEU A 28 12.41 -1.54 -5.89
N GLY A 29 11.34 -1.38 -5.11
CA GLY A 29 9.97 -1.55 -5.55
C GLY A 29 9.58 -0.62 -6.70
N TYR A 30 9.88 0.67 -6.58
CA TYR A 30 9.60 1.63 -7.65
C TYR A 30 10.43 1.39 -8.90
N LEU A 31 11.66 0.89 -8.76
CA LEU A 31 12.47 0.49 -9.92
C LEU A 31 11.83 -0.69 -10.65
N ILE A 32 11.48 -1.74 -9.92
CA ILE A 32 10.80 -2.93 -10.48
C ILE A 32 9.49 -2.53 -11.15
N SER A 33 8.63 -1.78 -10.43
CA SER A 33 7.36 -1.28 -10.96
C SER A 33 7.55 -0.49 -12.25
N SER A 34 8.51 0.43 -12.28
CA SER A 34 8.81 1.26 -13.46
C SER A 34 9.30 0.43 -14.64
N MET A 35 10.14 -0.58 -14.40
CA MET A 35 10.59 -1.50 -15.44
C MET A 35 9.41 -2.27 -16.03
N ILE A 36 8.50 -2.78 -15.21
CA ILE A 36 7.34 -3.51 -15.70
C ILE A 36 6.39 -2.61 -16.48
N GLN A 37 6.07 -1.43 -15.94
CA GLN A 37 5.18 -0.49 -16.62
C GLN A 37 5.71 -0.03 -17.98
N VAL A 38 7.03 0.01 -18.16
CA VAL A 38 7.67 0.41 -19.43
C VAL A 38 7.89 -0.78 -20.36
N PHE A 39 8.24 -1.96 -19.85
CA PHE A 39 8.61 -3.11 -20.66
C PHE A 39 7.45 -4.10 -20.91
N VAL A 40 6.35 -4.03 -20.16
CA VAL A 40 5.18 -4.92 -20.31
C VAL A 40 4.00 -4.16 -20.94
N THR A 41 3.59 -4.58 -22.13
CA THR A 41 2.51 -3.93 -22.88
C THR A 41 1.11 -4.27 -22.35
N ARG A 42 0.24 -3.25 -22.25
CA ARG A 42 -1.15 -3.39 -21.77
C ARG A 42 -2.01 -4.33 -22.63
N SER A 43 -1.70 -4.45 -23.93
CA SER A 43 -2.36 -5.38 -24.85
C SER A 43 -2.15 -6.85 -24.47
N ARG A 44 -0.97 -7.19 -23.93
CA ARG A 44 -0.67 -8.54 -23.44
C ARG A 44 -1.42 -8.87 -22.14
N MET A 45 -1.57 -7.88 -21.24
CA MET A 45 -2.40 -8.04 -20.04
C MET A 45 -3.89 -8.21 -20.39
N LYS A 46 -4.38 -7.54 -21.44
CA LYS A 46 -5.77 -7.69 -21.92
C LYS A 46 -6.06 -9.07 -22.51
N ARG A 47 -5.12 -9.67 -23.25
CA ARG A 47 -5.29 -10.98 -23.91
C ARG A 47 -5.44 -12.08 -22.85
N GLY A 48 -6.70 -12.42 -22.54
CA GLY A 48 -7.04 -13.49 -21.61
C GLY A 48 -7.70 -13.05 -20.30
N MET A 49 -8.05 -11.77 -20.14
CA MET A 49 -8.76 -11.23 -18.96
C MET A 49 -10.20 -10.75 -19.28
N GLY A 50 -10.79 -11.23 -20.37
CA GLY A 50 -12.10 -10.75 -20.86
C GLY A 50 -13.32 -11.29 -20.13
N ASP A 51 -13.19 -12.39 -19.39
CA ASP A 51 -14.30 -13.04 -18.68
C ASP A 51 -13.98 -13.29 -17.19
N ALA A 52 -14.97 -13.70 -16.41
CA ALA A 52 -14.79 -14.02 -14.98
C ALA A 52 -14.33 -15.47 -14.73
N SER A 53 -13.66 -16.10 -15.71
CA SER A 53 -13.17 -17.48 -15.58
C SER A 53 -11.97 -17.57 -14.63
N ALA A 54 -11.73 -18.76 -14.07
CA ALA A 54 -10.56 -19.02 -13.22
C ALA A 54 -9.24 -18.73 -13.94
N ARG A 55 -9.16 -18.98 -15.25
CA ARG A 55 -8.00 -18.67 -16.08
C ARG A 55 -7.74 -17.16 -16.15
N SER A 56 -8.79 -16.37 -16.36
CA SER A 56 -8.68 -14.92 -16.41
C SER A 56 -8.30 -14.32 -15.07
N VAL A 57 -8.86 -14.82 -13.96
CA VAL A 57 -8.49 -14.40 -12.60
C VAL A 57 -7.03 -14.78 -12.28
N GLY A 58 -6.59 -15.99 -12.65
CA GLY A 58 -5.21 -16.41 -12.46
C GLY A 58 -4.21 -15.55 -13.25
N LEU A 59 -4.50 -15.26 -14.52
CA LEU A 59 -3.68 -14.36 -15.34
C LEU A 59 -3.64 -12.94 -14.75
N ALA A 60 -4.80 -12.43 -14.31
CA ALA A 60 -4.91 -11.12 -13.69
C ALA A 60 -4.08 -11.00 -12.42
N THR A 61 -4.14 -12.03 -11.58
CA THR A 61 -3.35 -12.13 -10.34
C THR A 61 -1.87 -12.17 -10.68
N PHE A 62 -1.45 -13.02 -11.62
CA PHE A 62 -0.04 -13.08 -12.03
C PHE A 62 0.50 -11.74 -12.55
N PHE A 63 -0.25 -11.07 -13.44
CA PHE A 63 0.14 -9.75 -13.93
C PHE A 63 0.09 -8.68 -12.84
N GLY A 64 -0.87 -8.74 -11.92
CA GLY A 64 -0.98 -7.84 -10.77
C GLY A 64 0.23 -7.96 -9.85
N PHE A 65 0.53 -9.19 -9.43
CA PHE A 65 1.71 -9.54 -8.63
C PHE A 65 2.99 -8.98 -9.24
N ILE A 66 3.20 -9.22 -10.54
CA ILE A 66 4.37 -8.69 -11.24
C ILE A 66 4.34 -7.17 -11.24
N SER A 67 3.21 -6.54 -11.59
CA SER A 67 3.06 -5.09 -11.72
C SER A 67 3.48 -4.29 -10.48
N SER A 68 3.49 -4.89 -9.28
CA SER A 68 4.10 -4.33 -8.07
C SER A 68 3.83 -2.83 -7.94
N SER A 69 2.56 -2.44 -7.84
CA SER A 69 2.13 -1.05 -7.98
C SER A 69 1.58 -0.54 -6.65
N CYS A 70 1.86 0.72 -6.31
CA CYS A 70 1.20 1.35 -5.17
C CYS A 70 -0.34 1.35 -5.38
N SER A 71 -1.12 1.45 -4.29
CA SER A 71 -2.58 1.33 -4.35
C SER A 71 -3.23 2.29 -5.37
N PHE A 72 -2.71 3.51 -5.52
CA PHE A 72 -3.18 4.47 -6.52
C PHE A 72 -2.79 4.12 -7.96
N ALA A 73 -1.56 3.65 -8.19
CA ALA A 73 -1.13 3.17 -9.51
C ALA A 73 -1.92 1.91 -9.90
N ALA A 74 -2.10 0.97 -8.99
CA ALA A 74 -2.91 -0.24 -9.17
C ALA A 74 -4.35 0.11 -9.54
N LEU A 75 -4.98 1.06 -8.84
CA LEU A 75 -6.32 1.57 -9.18
C LEU A 75 -6.37 2.16 -10.59
N SER A 76 -5.40 3.00 -10.96
CA SER A 76 -5.35 3.64 -12.27
C SER A 76 -5.17 2.64 -13.44
N THR A 77 -4.40 1.57 -13.21
CA THR A 77 -4.18 0.50 -14.19
C THR A 77 -5.40 -0.39 -14.30
N THR A 78 -5.96 -0.81 -13.16
CA THR A 78 -7.21 -1.59 -13.06
C THR A 78 -8.35 -0.93 -13.83
N ARG A 79 -8.50 0.37 -13.59
CA ARG A 79 -9.40 1.27 -14.28
C ARG A 79 -9.23 1.17 -15.80
N SER A 80 -8.03 1.43 -16.30
CA SER A 80 -7.71 1.33 -17.73
C SER A 80 -8.02 -0.05 -18.31
N LEU A 81 -7.66 -1.13 -17.60
CA LEU A 81 -7.97 -2.50 -18.03
C LEU A 81 -9.48 -2.74 -18.15
N PHE A 82 -10.26 -2.27 -17.18
CA PHE A 82 -11.71 -2.42 -17.17
C PHE A 82 -12.39 -1.61 -18.30
N ALA A 83 -12.04 -0.33 -18.49
CA ALA A 83 -12.56 0.46 -19.62
C ALA A 83 -12.25 -0.19 -20.98
N LYS A 84 -11.03 -0.72 -21.14
CA LYS A 84 -10.54 -1.35 -22.38
C LYS A 84 -11.07 -2.76 -22.62
N GLY A 85 -11.97 -3.27 -21.78
CA GLY A 85 -12.74 -4.49 -22.05
C GLY A 85 -12.41 -5.70 -21.16
N ALA A 86 -11.58 -5.56 -20.12
CA ALA A 86 -11.43 -6.63 -19.12
C ALA A 86 -12.74 -6.81 -18.34
N GLY A 87 -13.01 -8.02 -17.86
CA GLY A 87 -14.09 -8.28 -16.92
C GLY A 87 -13.84 -7.57 -15.58
N LEU A 88 -14.89 -7.18 -14.85
CA LEU A 88 -14.72 -6.55 -13.55
C LEU A 88 -13.91 -7.42 -12.58
N VAL A 89 -14.24 -8.72 -12.51
CA VAL A 89 -13.59 -9.67 -11.59
C VAL A 89 -12.08 -9.79 -11.87
N PRO A 90 -11.60 -10.07 -13.10
CA PRO A 90 -10.17 -10.02 -13.40
C PRO A 90 -9.53 -8.67 -13.11
N ALA A 91 -10.23 -7.55 -13.38
CA ALA A 91 -9.68 -6.23 -13.07
C ALA A 91 -9.47 -6.05 -11.54
N LEU A 92 -10.44 -6.46 -10.72
CA LEU A 92 -10.31 -6.43 -9.26
C LEU A 92 -9.25 -7.41 -8.74
N ALA A 93 -9.10 -8.58 -9.36
CA ALA A 93 -8.06 -9.55 -9.01
C ALA A 93 -6.66 -8.98 -9.32
N PHE A 94 -6.49 -8.32 -10.46
CA PHE A 94 -5.27 -7.58 -10.78
C PHE A 94 -5.01 -6.49 -9.73
N MET A 95 -6.03 -5.71 -9.36
CA MET A 95 -5.91 -4.65 -8.35
C MET A 95 -5.41 -5.19 -7.01
N LEU A 96 -6.11 -6.18 -6.44
CA LEU A 96 -5.78 -6.82 -5.16
C LEU A 96 -4.40 -7.46 -5.19
N SER A 97 -4.08 -8.19 -6.27
CA SER A 97 -2.78 -8.81 -6.39
C SER A 97 -1.64 -7.81 -6.56
N SER A 98 -1.91 -6.66 -7.17
CA SER A 98 -0.89 -5.62 -7.39
C SER A 98 -0.57 -4.84 -6.13
N THR A 99 -1.41 -4.91 -5.10
CA THR A 99 -1.21 -4.25 -3.80
C THR A 99 -0.80 -5.23 -2.70
N ASN A 100 -1.31 -6.47 -2.71
CA ASN A 100 -1.21 -7.42 -1.57
C ASN A 100 -0.41 -8.70 -1.85
N LEU A 101 0.14 -8.87 -3.05
CA LEU A 101 1.11 -9.95 -3.31
C LEU A 101 2.51 -9.41 -3.57
N VAL A 102 2.76 -8.12 -3.38
CA VAL A 102 4.00 -7.49 -3.81
C VAL A 102 5.20 -7.96 -2.97
N VAL A 103 6.32 -8.23 -3.65
CA VAL A 103 7.57 -8.66 -3.00
C VAL A 103 8.11 -7.59 -2.05
N GLU A 104 8.07 -6.32 -2.47
CA GLU A 104 8.45 -5.16 -1.66
C GLU A 104 7.70 -5.10 -0.33
N LEU A 105 6.38 -5.29 -0.35
CA LEU A 105 5.56 -5.22 0.86
C LEU A 105 5.92 -6.35 1.83
N GLY A 106 6.16 -7.56 1.32
CA GLY A 106 6.63 -8.69 2.13
C GLY A 106 7.98 -8.43 2.79
N ILE A 107 8.90 -7.73 2.11
CA ILE A 107 10.18 -7.32 2.70
C ILE A 107 9.94 -6.33 3.86
N ILE A 108 9.13 -5.29 3.64
CA ILE A 108 8.82 -4.29 4.68
C ILE A 108 8.14 -4.96 5.88
N ILE A 109 7.15 -5.82 5.64
CA ILE A 109 6.51 -6.59 6.70
C ILE A 109 7.53 -7.44 7.47
N GLY A 110 8.46 -8.11 6.77
CA GLY A 110 9.51 -8.90 7.42
C GLY A 110 10.47 -8.09 8.27
N VAL A 111 10.74 -6.83 7.90
CA VAL A 111 11.61 -5.90 8.64
C VAL A 111 10.92 -5.34 9.89
N PHE A 112 9.65 -4.95 9.79
CA PHE A 112 8.94 -4.26 10.88
C PHE A 112 8.16 -5.20 11.81
N LEU A 113 7.73 -6.34 11.29
CA LEU A 113 6.94 -7.33 12.00
C LEU A 113 7.76 -8.64 12.06
N SER A 114 7.18 -9.74 11.58
CA SER A 114 7.80 -11.05 11.62
C SER A 114 7.46 -11.85 10.36
N TRP A 115 8.18 -12.96 10.13
CA TRP A 115 7.98 -13.82 8.97
C TRP A 115 6.54 -14.37 8.89
N GLN A 116 5.85 -14.53 10.02
CA GLN A 116 4.46 -14.95 10.08
C GLN A 116 3.55 -13.97 9.35
N PHE A 117 3.78 -12.66 9.50
CA PHE A 117 3.04 -11.64 8.77
C PHE A 117 3.38 -11.64 7.28
N VAL A 118 4.62 -11.99 6.90
CA VAL A 118 5.00 -12.14 5.48
C VAL A 118 4.23 -13.30 4.83
N VAL A 119 4.14 -14.44 5.51
CA VAL A 119 3.33 -15.58 5.03
C VAL A 119 1.85 -15.22 5.05
N GLY A 120 1.40 -14.52 6.10
CA GLY A 120 0.04 -13.98 6.21
C GLY A 120 -0.32 -13.06 5.05
N GLU A 121 0.59 -12.18 4.62
CA GLU A 121 0.40 -11.28 3.48
C GLU A 121 0.19 -12.07 2.19
N TYR A 122 1.11 -12.99 1.86
CA TYR A 122 1.00 -13.74 0.61
C TYR A 122 -0.17 -14.72 0.59
N ALA A 123 -0.38 -15.46 1.67
CA ALA A 123 -1.54 -16.35 1.79
C ALA A 123 -2.85 -15.55 1.78
N GLY A 124 -2.86 -14.40 2.46
CA GLY A 124 -3.99 -13.49 2.51
C GLY A 124 -4.29 -12.85 1.17
N GLY A 125 -3.29 -12.41 0.41
CA GLY A 125 -3.46 -11.90 -0.95
C GLY A 125 -4.13 -12.91 -1.88
N ILE A 126 -3.73 -14.19 -1.78
CA ILE A 126 -4.39 -15.28 -2.52
C ILE A 126 -5.83 -15.46 -2.04
N LEU A 127 -6.07 -15.51 -0.72
CA LEU A 127 -7.41 -15.64 -0.14
C LEU A 127 -8.32 -14.47 -0.52
N LEU A 128 -7.83 -13.23 -0.50
CA LEU A 128 -8.54 -12.03 -0.92
C LEU A 128 -9.03 -12.18 -2.36
N VAL A 129 -8.17 -12.61 -3.28
CA VAL A 129 -8.57 -12.83 -4.68
C VAL A 129 -9.63 -13.92 -4.81
N LEU A 130 -9.47 -15.05 -4.11
CA LEU A 130 -10.40 -16.18 -4.17
C LEU A 130 -11.77 -15.83 -3.59
N ILE A 131 -11.81 -15.19 -2.42
CA ILE A 131 -13.05 -14.78 -1.75
C ILE A 131 -13.70 -13.64 -2.56
N MET A 132 -12.93 -12.68 -3.08
CA MET A 132 -13.45 -11.64 -3.99
C MET A 132 -14.12 -12.26 -5.20
N TRP A 133 -13.45 -13.23 -5.84
CA TRP A 133 -14.02 -13.92 -7.00
C TRP A 133 -15.35 -14.60 -6.67
N ALA A 134 -15.43 -15.30 -5.54
CA ALA A 134 -16.66 -15.94 -5.09
C ALA A 134 -17.78 -14.93 -4.77
N VAL A 135 -17.48 -13.92 -3.95
CA VAL A 135 -18.45 -12.92 -3.49
C VAL A 135 -18.98 -12.12 -4.68
N VAL A 136 -18.10 -11.51 -5.49
CA VAL A 136 -18.52 -10.68 -6.63
C VAL A 136 -19.32 -11.50 -7.63
N ARG A 137 -18.96 -12.76 -7.88
CA ARG A 137 -19.72 -13.62 -8.80
C ARG A 137 -21.16 -13.88 -8.34
N VAL A 138 -21.40 -13.91 -7.02
CA VAL A 138 -22.73 -14.15 -6.44
C VAL A 138 -23.51 -12.84 -6.27
N THR A 139 -22.84 -11.76 -5.86
CA THR A 139 -23.53 -10.51 -5.44
C THR A 139 -23.60 -9.45 -6.52
N LEU A 140 -22.81 -9.53 -7.61
CA LEU A 140 -22.73 -8.47 -8.63
C LEU A 140 -24.03 -8.38 -9.45
N PRO A 141 -24.74 -7.25 -9.39
CA PRO A 141 -25.94 -7.08 -10.21
C PRO A 141 -25.55 -6.81 -11.66
N LYS A 142 -26.10 -7.58 -12.62
CA LYS A 142 -25.75 -7.51 -14.05
C LYS A 142 -25.83 -6.10 -14.66
N GLY A 143 -26.71 -5.24 -14.15
CA GLY A 143 -26.85 -3.85 -14.62
C GLY A 143 -25.87 -2.84 -14.01
N LEU A 144 -25.15 -3.19 -12.94
CA LEU A 144 -24.15 -2.29 -12.32
C LEU A 144 -22.82 -2.33 -13.08
N GLU A 145 -22.38 -3.50 -13.55
CA GLU A 145 -21.12 -3.62 -14.29
C GLU A 145 -21.15 -2.84 -15.61
N ASN A 146 -22.23 -2.93 -16.39
CA ASN A 146 -22.34 -2.21 -17.67
C ASN A 146 -22.35 -0.69 -17.47
N ARG A 147 -23.10 -0.19 -16.49
CA ARG A 147 -23.13 1.25 -16.15
C ARG A 147 -21.77 1.74 -15.64
N ALA A 148 -21.10 0.94 -14.81
CA ALA A 148 -19.75 1.23 -14.36
C ALA A 148 -18.77 1.28 -15.53
N ARG A 149 -18.94 0.41 -16.55
CA ARG A 149 -18.10 0.36 -17.76
C ARG A 149 -18.32 1.55 -18.70
N GLU A 150 -19.55 2.03 -18.81
CA GLU A 150 -19.87 3.24 -19.58
C GLU A 150 -19.23 4.48 -18.93
N HIS A 151 -19.47 4.70 -17.64
CA HIS A 151 -18.82 5.78 -16.88
C HIS A 151 -17.29 5.71 -16.95
N ALA A 152 -16.75 4.50 -16.86
CA ALA A 152 -15.34 4.23 -16.98
C ALA A 152 -14.75 4.69 -18.32
N ARG A 153 -15.46 4.47 -19.43
CA ARG A 153 -15.02 4.89 -20.77
C ARG A 153 -15.07 6.41 -20.93
N GLU A 154 -16.15 7.05 -20.48
CA GLU A 154 -16.29 8.52 -20.47
C GLU A 154 -15.14 9.21 -19.71
N GLN A 155 -14.69 8.61 -18.61
CA GLN A 155 -13.62 9.12 -17.76
C GLN A 155 -12.20 8.88 -18.29
N THR A 156 -12.01 7.89 -19.17
CA THR A 156 -10.67 7.50 -19.64
C THR A 156 -10.28 8.26 -20.92
N GLY A 157 -11.25 8.76 -21.69
CA GLY A 157 -11.00 9.32 -23.02
C GLY A 157 -10.43 8.26 -23.99
N ASP A 158 -10.51 8.53 -25.29
CA ASP A 158 -9.83 7.71 -26.32
C ASP A 158 -8.31 7.90 -26.24
N GLU A 159 -7.68 7.43 -25.16
CA GLU A 159 -6.24 7.15 -25.16
C GLU A 159 -6.00 5.86 -25.98
N ASP A 160 -6.03 6.08 -27.29
CA ASP A 160 -5.65 5.14 -28.33
C ASP A 160 -4.13 4.85 -28.30
N GLU A 161 -3.82 3.58 -28.57
CA GLU A 161 -2.57 3.04 -29.10
C GLU A 161 -1.25 3.21 -28.31
N ASP A 162 -1.07 2.41 -27.25
CA ASP A 162 0.24 1.76 -27.09
C ASP A 162 0.27 0.58 -28.07
N GLY A 163 0.81 0.80 -29.28
CA GLY A 163 1.10 -0.26 -30.24
C GLY A 163 1.92 -1.40 -29.61
N GLU A 164 1.94 -2.57 -30.24
CA GLU A 164 2.77 -3.71 -29.79
C GLU A 164 4.27 -3.32 -29.82
N GLN A 165 4.77 -2.73 -28.74
CA GLN A 165 6.19 -2.40 -28.61
C GLN A 165 6.98 -3.66 -28.25
N ASP A 166 8.05 -3.91 -29.01
CA ASP A 166 8.94 -5.05 -28.77
C ASP A 166 9.80 -4.78 -27.52
N TRP A 167 9.38 -5.33 -26.39
CA TRP A 167 10.04 -5.21 -25.09
C TRP A 167 11.53 -5.53 -25.13
N ARG A 168 11.98 -6.44 -26.02
CA ARG A 168 13.40 -6.79 -26.18
C ARG A 168 14.22 -5.62 -26.70
N ARG A 169 13.66 -4.83 -27.61
CA ARG A 169 14.29 -3.61 -28.13
C ARG A 169 14.25 -2.50 -27.09
N LEU A 170 13.18 -2.41 -26.30
CA LEU A 170 13.08 -1.42 -25.23
C LEU A 170 14.13 -1.66 -24.14
N ILE A 171 14.29 -2.89 -23.67
CA ILE A 171 15.22 -3.24 -22.58
C ILE A 171 16.69 -2.97 -22.94
N SER A 172 17.05 -3.11 -24.22
CA SER A 172 18.40 -2.83 -24.72
C SER A 172 18.60 -1.39 -25.18
N SER A 173 17.51 -0.61 -25.31
CA SER A 173 17.57 0.77 -25.76
C SER A 173 17.78 1.76 -24.60
N ARG A 174 18.56 2.81 -24.87
CA ARG A 174 18.68 3.98 -23.99
C ARG A 174 17.32 4.67 -23.78
N GLU A 175 16.43 4.58 -24.77
CA GLU A 175 15.08 5.14 -24.72
C GLU A 175 14.19 4.41 -23.70
N GLY A 176 14.23 3.09 -23.66
CA GLY A 176 13.50 2.29 -22.68
C GLY A 176 13.94 2.63 -21.25
N TRP A 177 15.25 2.67 -20.99
CA TRP A 177 15.76 3.07 -19.67
C TRP A 177 15.48 4.53 -19.32
N ARG A 178 15.41 5.44 -20.31
CA ARG A 178 14.95 6.82 -20.09
C ARG A 178 13.50 6.85 -19.62
N ARG A 179 12.61 6.05 -20.22
CA ARG A 179 11.21 5.93 -19.80
C ARG A 179 11.10 5.33 -18.39
N VAL A 180 11.92 4.32 -18.07
CA VAL A 180 11.99 3.75 -16.71
C VAL A 180 12.41 4.81 -15.70
N ALA A 181 13.47 5.59 -15.97
CA ALA A 181 13.92 6.65 -15.08
C ALA A 181 12.85 7.74 -14.88
N HIS A 182 12.15 8.13 -15.96
CA HIS A 182 11.06 9.08 -15.86
C HIS A 182 9.91 8.55 -15.01
N ARG A 183 9.53 7.27 -15.21
CA ARG A 183 8.46 6.62 -14.45
C ARG A 183 8.84 6.47 -12.97
N TYR A 184 10.06 6.06 -12.67
CA TYR A 184 10.59 5.93 -11.32
C TYR A 184 10.48 7.23 -10.53
N VAL A 185 10.89 8.36 -11.13
CA VAL A 185 10.76 9.67 -10.49
C VAL A 185 9.29 10.07 -10.31
N MET A 186 8.43 9.67 -11.24
CA MET A 186 6.99 9.93 -11.11
C MET A 186 6.37 9.14 -9.96
N GLU A 187 6.74 7.87 -9.76
CA GLU A 187 6.28 7.07 -8.61
C GLU A 187 6.65 7.76 -7.29
N TRP A 188 7.90 8.22 -7.14
CA TRP A 188 8.32 9.02 -5.97
C TRP A 188 7.51 10.31 -5.81
N ASN A 189 7.26 11.04 -6.90
CA ASN A 189 6.49 12.29 -6.86
C ASN A 189 5.01 12.07 -6.47
N MET A 190 4.46 10.88 -6.74
CA MET A 190 3.08 10.56 -6.39
C MET A 190 2.92 10.24 -4.90
N VAL A 191 3.91 9.60 -4.28
CA VAL A 191 3.77 8.97 -2.95
C VAL A 191 4.46 9.72 -1.81
N TRP A 192 5.37 10.65 -2.08
CA TRP A 192 6.17 11.29 -1.02
C TRP A 192 5.31 11.96 0.07
N LYS A 193 4.14 12.51 -0.28
CA LYS A 193 3.23 13.15 0.67
C LYS A 193 2.64 12.11 1.64
N ASP A 194 2.12 11.01 1.09
CA ASP A 194 1.48 9.94 1.87
C ASP A 194 2.50 9.23 2.76
N VAL A 195 3.70 8.95 2.23
CA VAL A 195 4.81 8.38 2.99
C VAL A 195 5.24 9.32 4.12
N THR A 196 5.43 10.61 3.83
CA THR A 196 5.83 11.59 4.87
C THR A 196 4.81 11.64 6.00
N ILE A 197 3.52 11.72 5.68
CA ILE A 197 2.45 11.76 6.68
C ILE A 197 2.40 10.43 7.45
N GLY A 198 2.42 9.29 6.76
CA GLY A 198 2.29 7.97 7.38
C GLY A 198 3.40 7.65 8.38
N PHE A 199 4.66 7.88 8.00
CA PHE A 199 5.81 7.67 8.90
C PHE A 199 5.81 8.65 10.08
N THR A 200 5.43 9.92 9.85
CA THR A 200 5.33 10.93 10.93
C THR A 200 4.24 10.57 11.92
N VAL A 201 3.07 10.16 11.44
CA VAL A 201 1.97 9.71 12.29
C VAL A 201 2.37 8.46 13.06
N ALA A 202 3.05 7.49 12.43
CA ALA A 202 3.54 6.30 13.11
C ALA A 202 4.52 6.65 14.25
N GLY A 203 5.47 7.55 14.03
CA GLY A 203 6.40 8.00 15.08
C GLY A 203 5.70 8.77 16.21
N ILE A 204 4.76 9.67 15.88
CA ILE A 204 3.95 10.38 16.89
C ILE A 204 3.14 9.38 17.71
N ILE A 205 2.45 8.44 17.06
CA ILE A 205 1.63 7.44 17.72
C ILE A 205 2.51 6.56 18.62
N SER A 206 3.68 6.13 18.13
CA SER A 206 4.60 5.29 18.89
C SER A 206 5.10 5.95 20.18
N ALA A 207 5.34 7.27 20.17
CA ALA A 207 5.85 7.98 21.34
C ALA A 207 4.73 8.52 22.26
N PHE A 208 3.68 9.11 21.70
CA PHE A 208 2.68 9.86 22.47
C PHE A 208 1.45 9.05 22.86
N VAL A 209 1.13 7.95 22.17
CA VAL A 209 -0.11 7.20 22.40
C VAL A 209 0.16 6.02 23.34
N PRO A 210 -0.41 6.01 24.55
CA PRO A 210 -0.17 4.92 25.50
C PRO A 210 -0.90 3.64 25.07
N ARG A 211 -0.36 2.49 25.48
CA ARG A 211 -0.95 1.14 25.29
C ARG A 211 -2.45 1.08 25.62
N ALA A 212 -2.88 1.76 26.69
CA ALA A 212 -4.28 1.81 27.12
C ALA A 212 -5.25 2.34 26.05
N PHE A 213 -4.80 3.26 25.18
CA PHE A 213 -5.63 3.74 24.07
C PHE A 213 -5.92 2.63 23.06
N PHE A 214 -4.90 1.84 22.72
CA PHE A 214 -5.07 0.71 21.81
C PHE A 214 -5.91 -0.40 22.43
N GLN A 215 -5.74 -0.69 23.72
CA GLN A 215 -6.57 -1.64 24.45
C GLN A 215 -8.05 -1.24 24.51
N ALA A 216 -8.33 0.07 24.56
CA ALA A 216 -9.69 0.59 24.49
C ALA A 216 -10.26 0.53 23.06
N LEU A 217 -9.45 0.86 22.05
CA LEU A 217 -9.86 0.87 20.65
C LEU A 217 -10.04 -0.55 20.08
N PHE A 218 -9.13 -1.46 20.43
CA PHE A 218 -9.12 -2.87 20.04
C PHE A 218 -9.51 -3.71 21.26
N ILE A 219 -10.81 -3.98 21.37
CA ILE A 219 -11.42 -4.69 22.51
C ILE A 219 -10.61 -5.94 22.89
N SER A 220 -10.15 -5.97 24.15
CA SER A 220 -9.45 -7.11 24.77
C SER A 220 -8.14 -7.52 24.07
N SER A 221 -7.33 -6.56 23.64
CA SER A 221 -6.00 -6.79 23.04
C SER A 221 -4.99 -7.50 23.97
N ASP A 222 -5.21 -7.53 25.29
CA ASP A 222 -4.30 -8.21 26.23
C ASP A 222 -4.67 -9.68 26.52
N ALA A 223 -5.74 -10.20 25.89
CA ALA A 223 -6.15 -11.58 26.10
C ALA A 223 -5.23 -12.55 25.36
N ALA A 224 -4.61 -13.50 26.09
CA ALA A 224 -3.74 -14.52 25.50
C ALA A 224 -4.46 -15.44 24.52
N ASP A 225 -5.77 -15.66 24.72
CA ASP A 225 -6.65 -16.40 23.81
C ASP A 225 -7.95 -15.61 23.62
N PRO A 226 -7.98 -14.66 22.65
CA PRO A 226 -9.13 -13.80 22.45
C PRO A 226 -10.32 -14.59 21.90
N ALA A 227 -11.50 -14.37 22.47
CA ALA A 227 -12.72 -15.00 21.98
C ALA A 227 -13.02 -14.58 20.54
N PHE A 228 -13.75 -15.41 19.79
CA PHE A 228 -14.06 -15.14 18.39
C PHE A 228 -14.62 -13.75 18.10
N TRP A 229 -15.51 -13.26 18.96
CA TRP A 229 -16.10 -11.95 18.81
C TRP A 229 -15.08 -10.81 18.99
N GLN A 230 -14.07 -10.99 19.83
CA GLN A 230 -12.99 -10.01 20.02
C GLN A 230 -12.08 -9.97 18.79
N VAL A 231 -11.69 -11.14 18.27
CA VAL A 231 -10.89 -11.24 17.03
C VAL A 231 -11.63 -10.58 15.86
N LEU A 232 -12.93 -10.86 15.71
CA LEU A 232 -13.76 -10.27 14.66
C LEU A 232 -13.90 -8.75 14.85
N ALA A 233 -14.15 -8.27 16.07
CA ALA A 233 -14.25 -6.84 16.35
C ALA A 233 -12.93 -6.13 16.02
N GLN A 234 -11.78 -6.68 16.43
CA GLN A 234 -10.47 -6.12 16.10
C GLN A 234 -10.21 -6.10 14.60
N ALA A 235 -10.58 -7.17 13.87
CA ALA A 235 -10.47 -7.24 12.41
C ALA A 235 -11.36 -6.21 11.70
N VAL A 236 -12.48 -5.77 12.29
CA VAL A 236 -13.35 -4.71 11.75
C VAL A 236 -12.82 -3.32 12.11
N VAL A 237 -12.27 -3.13 13.31
CA VAL A 237 -11.73 -1.84 13.77
C VAL A 237 -10.50 -1.42 12.95
N GLY A 238 -9.62 -2.36 12.58
CA GLY A 238 -8.44 -2.07 11.75
C GLY A 238 -8.77 -1.28 10.47
N PRO A 239 -9.67 -1.77 9.60
CA PRO A 239 -10.12 -1.07 8.40
C PRO A 239 -10.76 0.29 8.67
N VAL A 240 -11.52 0.41 9.75
CA VAL A 240 -12.11 1.70 10.14
C VAL A 240 -11.01 2.69 10.52
N ALA A 241 -9.99 2.26 11.27
CA ALA A 241 -8.85 3.10 11.59
C ALA A 241 -8.09 3.52 10.31
N ALA A 242 -7.79 2.56 9.42
CA ALA A 242 -7.12 2.84 8.14
C ALA A 242 -7.92 3.79 7.24
N PHE A 243 -9.26 3.70 7.26
CA PHE A 243 -10.14 4.60 6.51
C PHE A 243 -9.88 6.08 6.81
N PHE A 244 -9.63 6.39 8.09
CA PHE A 244 -9.43 7.76 8.58
C PHE A 244 -7.97 8.22 8.59
N THR A 245 -7.00 7.31 8.47
CA THR A 245 -5.59 7.73 8.38
C THR A 245 -5.23 8.25 6.99
N PHE A 246 -6.00 7.90 5.95
CA PHE A 246 -5.73 8.24 4.53
C PHE A 246 -4.38 7.71 4.02
N ILE A 247 -3.77 6.76 4.72
CA ILE A 247 -2.45 6.21 4.40
C ILE A 247 -2.60 4.99 3.47
N GLY A 248 -1.76 4.90 2.43
CA GLY A 248 -1.70 3.74 1.52
C GLY A 248 -0.97 2.53 2.13
N SER A 249 -0.95 1.39 1.43
CA SER A 249 -0.42 0.10 1.94
C SER A 249 0.96 0.21 2.59
N MET A 250 1.89 0.89 1.93
CA MET A 250 3.27 1.06 2.40
C MET A 250 3.38 1.85 3.72
N GLY A 251 2.54 2.88 3.91
CA GLY A 251 2.57 3.67 5.14
C GLY A 251 1.80 3.02 6.29
N ASN A 252 0.95 2.03 6.00
CA ASN A 252 0.22 1.29 7.03
C ASN A 252 1.12 0.29 7.76
N ILE A 253 2.19 -0.23 7.14
CA ILE A 253 3.03 -1.26 7.78
C ILE A 253 3.70 -0.77 9.07
N PRO A 254 4.35 0.42 9.12
CA PRO A 254 4.91 0.90 10.38
C PRO A 254 3.86 1.08 11.49
N LEU A 255 2.66 1.56 11.14
CA LEU A 255 1.56 1.69 12.10
C LEU A 255 1.00 0.32 12.51
N ALA A 256 0.94 -0.66 11.61
CA ALA A 256 0.58 -2.04 11.90
C ALA A 256 1.56 -2.67 12.91
N ALA A 257 2.84 -2.35 12.80
CA ALA A 257 3.88 -2.75 13.72
C ALA A 257 3.67 -2.17 15.12
N VAL A 258 3.29 -0.90 15.20
CA VAL A 258 2.87 -0.25 16.47
C VAL A 258 1.60 -0.89 17.03
N LEU A 259 0.59 -1.20 16.20
CA LEU A 259 -0.62 -1.87 16.66
C LEU A 259 -0.30 -3.24 17.28
N PHE A 260 0.54 -4.03 16.61
CA PHE A 260 0.91 -5.35 17.09
C PHE A 260 1.71 -5.30 18.41
N SER A 261 2.65 -4.36 18.55
CA SER A 261 3.43 -4.18 19.79
C SER A 261 2.59 -3.68 20.98
N ASN A 262 1.39 -3.15 20.71
CA ASN A 262 0.40 -2.73 21.70
C ASN A 262 -0.71 -3.79 21.92
N GLY A 263 -0.50 -5.03 21.46
CA GLY A 263 -1.37 -6.18 21.77
C GLY A 263 -2.49 -6.44 20.75
N VAL A 264 -2.59 -5.68 19.66
CA VAL A 264 -3.63 -5.97 18.65
C VAL A 264 -3.41 -7.37 18.07
N SER A 265 -4.48 -8.17 17.98
CA SER A 265 -4.38 -9.54 17.47
C SER A 265 -3.86 -9.58 16.03
N PHE A 266 -3.29 -10.73 15.65
CA PHE A 266 -2.86 -10.97 14.27
C PHE A 266 -3.98 -10.68 13.25
N ALA A 267 -5.25 -10.98 13.55
CA ALA A 267 -6.37 -10.66 12.67
C ALA A 267 -6.56 -9.14 12.51
N GLY A 268 -6.53 -8.39 13.63
CA GLY A 268 -6.66 -6.93 13.59
C GLY A 268 -5.55 -6.26 12.80
N VAL A 269 -4.32 -6.71 12.99
CA VAL A 269 -3.14 -6.20 12.26
C VAL A 269 -3.20 -6.57 10.78
N MET A 270 -3.49 -7.82 10.42
CA MET A 270 -3.64 -8.23 9.02
C MET A 270 -4.78 -7.48 8.31
N ALA A 271 -5.92 -7.29 8.98
CA ALA A 271 -7.03 -6.51 8.43
C ALA A 271 -6.61 -5.05 8.21
N PHE A 272 -5.86 -4.45 9.14
CA PHE A 272 -5.32 -3.10 8.99
C PHE A 272 -4.36 -2.98 7.79
N ILE A 273 -3.45 -3.95 7.61
CA ILE A 273 -2.52 -4.00 6.47
C ILE A 273 -3.29 -4.06 5.13
N PHE A 274 -4.29 -4.93 5.02
CA PHE A 274 -5.11 -5.11 3.80
C PHE A 274 -6.09 -3.97 3.51
N SER A 275 -6.18 -2.95 4.37
CA SER A 275 -7.20 -1.90 4.26
C SER A 275 -6.82 -0.75 3.33
N ASP A 276 -5.67 -0.82 2.67
CA ASP A 276 -5.19 0.20 1.74
C ASP A 276 -6.14 0.49 0.56
N LEU A 277 -6.98 -0.48 0.18
CA LEU A 277 -8.00 -0.33 -0.86
C LEU A 277 -9.37 0.16 -0.34
N VAL A 278 -9.52 0.29 0.98
CA VAL A 278 -10.78 0.69 1.64
C VAL A 278 -10.70 2.12 2.16
N VAL A 279 -9.57 2.83 1.98
CA VAL A 279 -9.40 4.22 2.44
C VAL A 279 -10.24 5.25 1.65
N PHE A 280 -10.53 6.38 2.29
CA PHE A 280 -11.37 7.42 1.68
C PHE A 280 -10.88 7.97 0.32
N PRO A 281 -9.58 8.22 0.08
CA PRO A 281 -9.10 8.68 -1.22
C PRO A 281 -9.37 7.66 -2.33
N VAL A 282 -9.19 6.37 -2.02
CA VAL A 282 -9.49 5.26 -2.93
C VAL A 282 -10.98 5.22 -3.23
N LEU A 283 -11.84 5.29 -2.22
CA LEU A 283 -13.29 5.36 -2.40
C LEU A 283 -13.69 6.52 -3.32
N ARG A 284 -13.10 7.71 -3.12
CA ARG A 284 -13.38 8.89 -3.95
C ARG A 284 -12.96 8.68 -5.41
N ILE A 285 -11.80 8.06 -5.65
CA ILE A 285 -11.32 7.74 -7.01
C ILE A 285 -12.25 6.70 -7.66
N GLN A 286 -12.63 5.66 -6.93
CA GLN A 286 -13.56 4.65 -7.39
C GLN A 286 -14.94 5.24 -7.69
N ALA A 287 -15.46 6.14 -6.84
CA ALA A 287 -16.73 6.80 -7.03
C ALA A 287 -16.74 7.72 -8.25
N ARG A 288 -15.63 8.43 -8.48
CA ARG A 288 -15.44 9.22 -9.70
C ARG A 288 -15.46 8.33 -10.95
N TYR A 289 -14.90 7.13 -10.88
CA TYR A 289 -14.74 6.28 -12.07
C TYR A 289 -15.90 5.32 -12.35
N TYR A 290 -16.36 4.60 -11.34
CA TYR A 290 -17.43 3.59 -11.48
C TYR A 290 -18.82 4.13 -11.09
N GLY A 291 -18.87 5.36 -10.56
CA GLY A 291 -20.07 5.93 -9.94
C GLY A 291 -20.22 5.53 -8.47
N TRP A 292 -20.88 6.39 -7.68
CA TRP A 292 -21.04 6.19 -6.22
C TRP A 292 -21.67 4.87 -5.82
N LYS A 293 -22.70 4.41 -6.55
CA LYS A 293 -23.38 3.14 -6.25
C LYS A 293 -22.43 1.95 -6.36
N MET A 294 -21.61 1.93 -7.41
CA MET A 294 -20.64 0.86 -7.62
C MET A 294 -19.47 0.97 -6.65
N ALA A 295 -18.99 2.18 -6.36
CA ALA A 295 -17.89 2.38 -5.43
C ALA A 295 -18.25 1.96 -4.00
N LEU A 296 -19.47 2.26 -3.52
CA LEU A 296 -19.95 1.79 -2.21
C LEU A 296 -20.15 0.27 -2.18
N TYR A 297 -20.61 -0.33 -3.28
CA TYR A 297 -20.67 -1.78 -3.42
C TYR A 297 -19.28 -2.41 -3.33
N LEU A 298 -18.30 -1.88 -4.08
CA LEU A 298 -16.92 -2.36 -4.04
C LEU A 298 -16.30 -2.16 -2.65
N LEU A 299 -16.56 -1.04 -1.99
CA LEU A 299 -16.13 -0.79 -0.61
C LEU A 299 -16.65 -1.87 0.34
N GLY A 300 -17.96 -2.18 0.27
CA GLY A 300 -18.58 -3.21 1.10
C GLY A 300 -18.02 -4.61 0.82
N VAL A 301 -17.81 -4.95 -0.46
CA VAL A 301 -17.18 -6.23 -0.84
C VAL A 301 -15.75 -6.29 -0.32
N LEU A 302 -14.92 -5.27 -0.56
CA LEU A 302 -13.53 -5.23 -0.12
C LEU A 302 -13.42 -5.33 1.41
N LEU A 303 -14.26 -4.61 2.14
CA LEU A 303 -14.33 -4.70 3.60
C LEU A 303 -14.73 -6.11 4.07
N PHE A 304 -15.73 -6.72 3.43
CA PHE A 304 -16.14 -8.08 3.78
C PHE A 304 -15.03 -9.11 3.54
N ILE A 305 -14.40 -9.09 2.37
CA ILE A 305 -13.37 -10.06 2.03
C ILE A 305 -12.13 -9.91 2.91
N LEU A 306 -11.71 -8.69 3.24
CA LEU A 306 -10.49 -8.49 4.03
C LEU A 306 -10.71 -8.92 5.49
N VAL A 307 -11.87 -8.62 6.07
CA VAL A 307 -12.19 -9.05 7.46
C VAL A 307 -12.27 -10.57 7.49
N THR A 308 -12.93 -11.17 6.50
CA THR A 308 -13.05 -12.63 6.38
C THR A 308 -11.68 -13.28 6.23
N THR A 309 -10.83 -12.76 5.33
CA THR A 309 -9.46 -13.26 5.13
C THR A 309 -8.63 -13.15 6.41
N ALA A 310 -8.66 -12.00 7.09
CA ALA A 310 -7.88 -11.80 8.30
C ALA A 310 -8.29 -12.77 9.43
N VAL A 311 -9.60 -13.02 9.58
CA VAL A 311 -10.12 -14.00 10.53
C VAL A 311 -9.73 -15.43 10.15
N ILE A 312 -9.84 -15.81 8.86
CA ILE A 312 -9.41 -17.13 8.37
C ILE A 312 -7.91 -17.35 8.63
N LEU A 313 -7.08 -16.36 8.33
CA LEU A 313 -5.65 -16.44 8.56
C LEU A 313 -5.33 -16.58 10.05
N HIS A 314 -6.00 -15.83 10.92
CA HIS A 314 -5.78 -15.91 12.36
C HIS A 314 -6.05 -17.31 12.90
N TYR A 315 -7.20 -17.90 12.60
CA TYR A 315 -7.50 -19.26 13.04
C TYR A 315 -6.69 -20.33 12.32
N GLY A 316 -6.32 -20.10 11.05
CA GLY A 316 -5.43 -20.98 10.31
C GLY A 316 -4.04 -21.06 10.96
N PHE A 317 -3.49 -19.92 11.39
CA PHE A 317 -2.21 -19.86 12.09
C PHE A 317 -2.32 -20.38 13.52
N ALA A 318 -3.42 -20.07 14.23
CA ALA A 318 -3.68 -20.61 15.56
C ALA A 318 -3.75 -22.14 15.56
N ALA A 319 -4.41 -22.74 14.56
CA ALA A 319 -4.52 -24.19 14.43
C ALA A 319 -3.16 -24.87 14.15
N LEU A 320 -2.20 -24.14 13.60
CA LEU A 320 -0.84 -24.61 13.33
C LEU A 320 0.16 -24.23 14.45
N ASP A 321 -0.32 -23.55 15.50
CA ASP A 321 0.52 -22.97 16.56
C ASP A 321 1.61 -22.02 16.01
N LEU A 322 1.27 -21.30 14.94
CA LEU A 322 2.14 -20.37 14.22
C LEU A 322 1.79 -18.90 14.49
N LEU A 323 0.93 -18.60 15.46
CA LEU A 323 0.62 -17.21 15.79
C LEU A 323 1.90 -16.46 16.25
N PRO A 324 2.12 -15.23 15.77
CA PRO A 324 3.28 -14.46 16.20
C PRO A 324 3.14 -14.06 17.67
N SER A 325 4.21 -14.23 18.44
CA SER A 325 4.32 -13.77 19.82
C SER A 325 4.60 -12.25 19.90
N GLY A 326 4.06 -11.57 20.91
CA GLY A 326 4.32 -10.13 21.13
C GLY A 326 5.79 -9.79 21.39
N GLU A 327 6.57 -10.73 21.94
CA GLU A 327 8.01 -10.57 22.19
C GLU A 327 8.82 -10.32 20.91
N THR A 328 8.44 -10.94 19.79
CA THR A 328 9.06 -10.71 18.48
C THR A 328 8.80 -9.31 17.91
N ALA A 329 7.78 -8.59 18.40
CA ALA A 329 7.40 -7.26 17.92
C ALA A 329 7.94 -6.10 18.77
N HIS A 330 8.38 -6.38 20.00
CA HIS A 330 9.02 -5.38 20.88
C HIS A 330 10.36 -4.87 20.35
N ALA A 331 10.89 -5.46 19.27
CA ALA A 331 12.12 -5.05 18.62
C ALA A 331 12.06 -3.69 17.89
N LEU A 332 10.90 -3.03 17.73
CA LEU A 332 10.85 -1.72 17.06
C LEU A 332 11.46 -0.59 17.90
N THR A 333 11.38 -0.70 19.22
CA THR A 333 11.85 0.33 20.16
C THR A 333 13.34 0.16 20.52
N ASP A 334 13.86 -1.07 20.41
CA ASP A 334 15.27 -1.40 20.68
C ASP A 334 16.14 -1.49 19.41
N GLN A 335 15.59 -1.20 18.24
CA GLN A 335 16.34 -1.24 16.98
C GLN A 335 17.28 -0.05 16.82
N THR A 336 18.56 -0.34 16.55
CA THR A 336 19.54 0.68 16.17
C THR A 336 19.28 1.13 14.73
N PHE A 337 18.43 2.14 14.58
CA PHE A 337 17.96 2.61 13.27
C PHE A 337 19.07 2.97 12.27
N PHE A 338 20.21 3.48 12.75
CA PHE A 338 21.31 3.98 11.91
C PHE A 338 22.59 3.13 12.05
N ALA A 339 22.45 1.81 12.07
CA ALA A 339 23.58 0.90 12.07
C ALA A 339 24.36 0.92 10.73
N VAL A 340 25.65 0.56 10.79
CA VAL A 340 26.48 0.34 9.59
C VAL A 340 26.28 -1.10 9.13
N ASP A 341 25.20 -1.31 8.38
CA ASP A 341 24.74 -2.63 7.94
C ASP A 341 24.39 -2.65 6.43
N TYR A 342 23.72 -3.72 5.99
CA TYR A 342 23.24 -3.83 4.62
C TYR A 342 22.20 -2.75 4.28
N THR A 343 21.40 -2.30 5.25
CA THR A 343 20.41 -1.22 5.10
C THR A 343 21.09 0.08 4.68
N LEU A 344 22.19 0.46 5.35
CA LEU A 344 23.00 1.63 4.95
C LEU A 344 23.52 1.49 3.52
N ALA A 345 24.10 0.35 3.17
CA ALA A 345 24.66 0.12 1.83
C ALA A 345 23.59 0.20 0.72
N LEU A 346 22.43 -0.43 0.95
CA LEU A 346 21.29 -0.39 0.02
C LEU A 346 20.67 1.01 -0.06
N ASN A 347 20.54 1.73 1.05
CA ASN A 347 20.04 3.10 1.05
C ASN A 347 20.95 4.00 0.22
N LEU A 348 22.27 3.92 0.39
CA LEU A 348 23.22 4.69 -0.42
C LEU A 348 23.13 4.36 -1.91
N LEU A 349 22.97 3.08 -2.26
CA LEU A 349 22.74 2.64 -3.64
C LEU A 349 21.49 3.27 -4.25
N PHE A 350 20.35 3.21 -3.55
CA PHE A 350 19.08 3.74 -4.05
C PHE A 350 19.02 5.27 -4.02
N ILE A 351 19.73 5.94 -3.10
CA ILE A 351 19.95 7.39 -3.15
C ILE A 351 20.72 7.74 -4.42
N ALA A 352 21.84 7.06 -4.70
CA ALA A 352 22.64 7.30 -5.90
C ALA A 352 21.84 7.05 -7.19
N LEU A 353 21.07 5.95 -7.24
CA LEU A 353 20.18 5.63 -8.36
C LEU A 353 19.12 6.73 -8.56
N THR A 354 18.49 7.18 -7.48
CA THR A 354 17.45 8.22 -7.51
C THR A 354 18.02 9.54 -8.02
N VAL A 355 19.20 9.95 -7.53
CA VAL A 355 19.90 11.15 -8.00
C VAL A 355 20.25 11.03 -9.48
N ALA A 356 20.75 9.87 -9.93
CA ALA A 356 21.08 9.63 -11.34
C ALA A 356 19.84 9.74 -12.24
N PHE A 357 18.71 9.14 -11.83
CA PHE A 357 17.46 9.18 -12.59
C PHE A 357 16.83 10.58 -12.60
N LEU A 358 16.91 11.31 -11.49
CA LEU A 358 16.50 12.72 -11.42
C LEU A 358 17.32 13.60 -12.37
N ALA A 359 18.65 13.48 -12.33
CA ALA A 359 19.54 14.21 -13.22
C ALA A 359 19.27 13.88 -14.69
N TRP A 360 19.01 12.60 -15.00
CA TRP A 360 18.67 12.17 -16.35
C TRP A 360 17.32 12.73 -16.82
N LYS A 361 16.29 12.73 -15.96
CA LYS A 361 14.98 13.35 -16.24
C LYS A 361 15.12 14.85 -16.51
N GLN A 362 15.84 15.59 -15.66
CA GLN A 362 16.02 17.04 -15.81
C GLN A 362 16.73 17.40 -17.12
N ARG A 363 17.72 16.61 -17.54
CA ARG A 363 18.43 16.83 -18.82
C ARG A 363 17.59 16.52 -20.07
N THR A 364 16.47 15.84 -19.93
CA THR A 364 15.68 15.33 -21.07
C THR A 364 14.23 15.81 -21.10
N SER A 365 13.79 16.57 -20.10
CA SER A 365 12.42 17.08 -20.02
C SER A 365 12.29 18.43 -20.74
N HIS A 366 11.45 18.49 -21.77
CA HIS A 366 10.75 19.74 -22.10
C HIS A 366 9.64 19.96 -21.05
N ALA A 367 9.46 21.20 -20.62
CA ALA A 367 8.52 21.54 -19.56
C ALA A 367 7.07 21.29 -20.03
N MET A 368 6.41 20.29 -19.44
CA MET A 368 4.95 20.18 -19.51
C MET A 368 4.35 20.90 -18.31
N SER A 369 3.47 21.86 -18.58
CA SER A 369 2.73 22.60 -17.55
C SER A 369 1.76 21.67 -16.84
N HIS A 370 1.94 21.48 -15.52
CA HIS A 370 0.96 20.80 -14.69
C HIS A 370 -0.30 21.66 -14.56
N GLY A 371 -1.45 21.05 -14.86
CA GLY A 371 -2.77 21.62 -14.57
C GLY A 371 -2.98 21.86 -13.07
N SER A 372 -3.98 22.68 -12.74
CA SER A 372 -4.21 23.16 -11.37
C SER A 372 -4.38 22.03 -10.36
N ALA A 373 -3.53 22.03 -9.32
CA ALA A 373 -3.58 21.06 -8.22
C ALA A 373 -4.95 21.07 -7.53
N SER A 374 -5.52 19.88 -7.33
CA SER A 374 -6.82 19.71 -6.68
C SER A 374 -6.76 20.13 -5.20
N LEU A 375 -7.91 20.49 -4.61
CA LEU A 375 -7.97 20.89 -3.18
C LEU A 375 -7.39 19.84 -2.23
N GLY A 376 -7.60 18.55 -2.50
CA GLY A 376 -7.05 17.47 -1.68
C GLY A 376 -5.53 17.38 -1.79
N GLU A 377 -4.98 17.66 -2.98
CA GLU A 377 -3.53 17.66 -3.19
C GLU A 377 -2.85 18.84 -2.49
N ARG A 378 -3.52 20.00 -2.46
CA ARG A 378 -3.05 21.16 -1.68
C ARG A 378 -3.09 20.87 -0.18
N LEU A 379 -4.14 20.22 0.31
CA LEU A 379 -4.24 19.82 1.71
C LEU A 379 -3.11 18.85 2.12
N LEU A 380 -2.91 17.79 1.34
CA LEU A 380 -1.83 16.82 1.57
C LEU A 380 -0.45 17.48 1.53
N PHE A 381 -0.24 18.43 0.61
CA PHE A 381 1.00 19.21 0.54
C PHE A 381 1.23 19.99 1.84
N TRP A 382 0.25 20.75 2.32
CA TRP A 382 0.39 21.51 3.57
C TRP A 382 0.59 20.60 4.78
N LEU A 383 -0.14 19.50 4.89
CA LEU A 383 0.06 18.50 5.95
C LEU A 383 1.49 17.93 5.92
N SER A 384 2.03 17.65 4.73
CA SER A 384 3.40 17.16 4.57
C SER A 384 4.43 18.22 4.97
N MET A 385 4.20 19.49 4.63
CA MET A 385 5.08 20.59 5.05
C MET A 385 5.06 20.78 6.58
N THR A 386 3.88 20.68 7.19
CA THR A 386 3.75 20.69 8.65
C THR A 386 4.46 19.50 9.29
N ALA A 387 4.37 18.31 8.70
CA ALA A 387 5.09 17.13 9.15
C ALA A 387 6.61 17.34 9.10
N TYR A 388 7.16 17.91 8.01
CA TYR A 388 8.59 18.24 7.96
C TYR A 388 9.01 19.28 9.00
N ALA A 389 8.21 20.33 9.20
CA ALA A 389 8.47 21.32 10.24
C ALA A 389 8.45 20.68 11.64
N TRP A 390 7.49 19.79 11.89
CA TRP A 390 7.36 19.03 13.13
C TRP A 390 8.58 18.13 13.38
N LEU A 391 9.03 17.39 12.36
CA LEU A 391 10.21 16.53 12.45
C LEU A 391 11.50 17.35 12.66
N ALA A 392 11.68 18.44 11.92
CA ALA A 392 12.83 19.30 12.07
C ALA A 392 12.92 19.91 13.48
N ALA A 393 11.79 20.36 14.02
CA ALA A 393 11.71 20.86 15.40
C ALA A 393 12.03 19.76 16.42
N GLY A 394 11.45 18.56 16.27
CA GLY A 394 11.71 17.42 17.16
C GLY A 394 13.19 16.98 17.17
N LEU A 395 13.85 17.02 16.01
CA LEU A 395 15.28 16.70 15.89
C LEU A 395 16.19 17.77 16.47
N ALA A 396 15.78 19.04 16.42
CA ALA A 396 16.55 20.16 16.95
C ALA A 396 16.51 20.22 18.49
N LEU A 397 15.57 19.50 19.13
CA LEU A 397 15.53 19.37 20.58
C LEU A 397 16.70 18.47 21.05
N PRO A 398 17.41 18.84 22.12
CA PRO A 398 18.51 18.04 22.64
C PRO A 398 18.00 16.67 23.11
N ALA A 399 18.75 15.61 22.82
CA ALA A 399 18.48 14.24 23.25
C ALA A 399 18.47 14.06 24.79
N VAL A 400 18.81 15.11 25.54
CA VAL A 400 18.94 15.13 27.00
C VAL A 400 18.19 16.34 27.54
N LEU A 401 16.90 16.17 27.85
CA LEU A 401 16.12 16.99 28.77
C LEU A 401 15.22 16.09 29.62
#